data_AF-A0A937Y3H3-F1
#
_entry.id   AF-A0A937Y3H3-F1
#
_cell.length_a   1.000
_cell.length_b   1.000
_cell.length_c   1.000
_cell.angle_alpha   90.00
_cell.angle_beta   90.00
_cell.angle_gamma   90.00
#
_symmetry.space_group_name_H-M   'P 1'
#
loop_
_entity.id
_entity.type
_entity.pdbx_description
1 polymer ?
#
loop_
_entity_poly.entity_id
_entity_poly.type
_entity_poly.pdbx_seq_one_letter_code
_entity_poly.pdbx_strand_id
1 'polypeptide(L)'
;MKPQAIEVSGIRGIASRHGYRVEKMGLALYDLKHDPGETLDVASANPEIVARLQAEAAKARADLGDSLTGVRATHARPAGNAAVSVGPGEKPGTPLK
;
A
#
# COMPACT_ATOMS: atom_id res chain seq x y z
N MET A 1 -4.39 24.87 -15.11
CA MET A 1 -5.43 24.55 -14.09
C MET A 1 -5.02 25.23 -12.80
N LYS A 2 -5.92 25.90 -12.06
CA LYS A 2 -5.56 26.50 -10.76
C LYS A 2 -5.40 25.38 -9.72
N PRO A 3 -4.34 25.39 -8.88
CA PRO A 3 -4.15 24.39 -7.84
C PRO A 3 -5.25 24.48 -6.78
N GLN A 4 -5.58 23.35 -6.14
CA GLN A 4 -6.54 23.29 -5.03
C GLN A 4 -5.99 23.98 -3.77
N ALA A 5 -6.88 24.32 -2.85
CA ALA A 5 -6.56 25.01 -1.60
C ALA A 5 -5.53 24.25 -0.75
N ILE A 6 -4.77 25.00 0.06
CA ILE A 6 -3.65 24.45 0.84
C ILE A 6 -4.09 23.38 1.84
N GLU A 7 -5.31 23.50 2.35
CA GLU A 7 -5.93 22.63 3.34
C GLU A 7 -6.25 21.22 2.79
N VAL A 8 -6.33 21.06 1.46
CA VAL A 8 -6.56 19.75 0.85
C VAL A 8 -5.22 18.99 0.81
N SER A 9 -4.93 18.25 1.88
CA SER A 9 -3.68 17.48 2.05
C SER A 9 -3.69 16.09 1.40
N GLY A 10 -4.82 15.64 0.84
CA GLY A 10 -4.92 14.35 0.16
C GLY A 10 -4.17 14.29 -1.18
N ILE A 11 -4.04 13.08 -1.75
CA ILE A 11 -3.29 12.83 -3.00
C ILE A 11 -3.69 13.77 -4.15
N ARG A 12 -4.98 14.11 -4.26
CA ARG A 12 -5.51 15.04 -5.28
C ARG A 12 -5.08 16.48 -5.04
N GLY A 13 -5.05 16.92 -3.79
CA GLY A 13 -4.66 18.29 -3.43
C GLY A 13 -3.17 18.53 -3.68
N ILE A 14 -2.32 17.56 -3.33
CA ILE A 14 -0.88 17.58 -3.64
C ILE A 14 -0.67 17.54 -5.15
N ALA A 15 -1.32 16.60 -5.85
CA ALA A 15 -1.18 16.46 -7.30
C ALA A 15 -1.52 17.76 -8.04
N SER A 16 -2.58 18.47 -7.63
CA SER A 16 -2.99 19.72 -8.26
C SER A 16 -1.96 20.85 -8.19
N ARG A 17 -1.06 20.83 -7.19
CA ARG A 17 -0.02 21.86 -6.99
C ARG A 17 1.25 21.60 -7.79
N HIS A 18 1.55 20.34 -8.03
CA HIS A 18 2.75 19.90 -8.75
C HIS A 18 2.46 19.52 -10.22
N GLY A 19 1.24 19.76 -10.69
CA GLY A 19 0.84 19.45 -12.07
C GLY A 19 0.70 17.95 -12.32
N TYR A 20 0.62 17.13 -11.28
CA TYR A 20 0.36 15.70 -11.41
C TYR A 20 -1.11 15.42 -11.66
N ARG A 21 -1.36 14.27 -12.27
CA ARG A 21 -2.69 13.77 -12.58
C ARG A 21 -2.91 12.49 -11.77
N VAL A 22 -4.05 12.42 -11.10
CA VAL A 22 -4.47 11.22 -10.37
C VAL A 22 -5.48 10.50 -11.24
N GLU A 23 -5.06 9.40 -11.86
CA GLU A 23 -5.95 8.54 -12.64
C GLU A 23 -6.25 7.26 -11.88
N LYS A 24 -7.45 6.71 -12.12
CA LYS A 24 -7.80 5.39 -11.61
C LYS A 24 -7.43 4.36 -12.65
N MET A 25 -6.52 3.47 -12.29
CA MET A 25 -6.10 2.38 -13.15
C MET A 25 -6.89 1.11 -12.85
N GLY A 26 -7.28 0.39 -13.90
CA GLY A 26 -7.92 -0.91 -13.80
C GLY A 26 -6.90 -2.05 -13.62
N LEU A 27 -7.40 -3.29 -13.70
CA LEU A 27 -6.55 -4.45 -13.86
C LEU A 27 -5.86 -4.38 -15.23
N ALA A 28 -4.53 -4.46 -15.24
CA ALA A 28 -3.71 -4.45 -16.45
C ALA A 28 -2.53 -5.41 -16.29
N LEU A 29 -1.95 -5.83 -17.41
CA LEU A 29 -0.75 -6.66 -17.45
C LEU A 29 0.26 -6.02 -18.40
N TYR A 30 1.50 -5.81 -17.91
CA TYR A 30 2.59 -5.22 -18.68
C TYR A 30 3.77 -6.18 -18.79
N ASP A 31 4.40 -6.21 -19.95
CA ASP A 31 5.66 -6.92 -20.15
C ASP A 31 6.84 -5.96 -19.93
N LEU A 32 7.33 -5.88 -18.70
CA LEU A 32 8.40 -4.97 -18.31
C LEU A 32 9.73 -5.22 -19.06
N LYS A 33 9.91 -6.40 -19.67
CA LYS A 33 11.13 -6.69 -20.44
C LYS A 33 11.16 -5.93 -21.76
N HIS A 34 10.00 -5.79 -22.41
CA HIS A 34 9.87 -5.14 -23.71
C HIS A 34 9.22 -3.75 -23.63
N ASP A 35 8.47 -3.48 -22.55
CA ASP A 35 7.76 -2.24 -22.27
C ASP A 35 7.97 -1.80 -20.80
N PRO A 36 9.19 -1.33 -20.44
CA PRO A 36 9.47 -0.83 -19.08
C PRO A 36 8.71 0.45 -18.74
N GLY A 37 8.12 1.12 -19.73
CA GLY A 37 7.30 2.32 -19.54
C GLY A 37 5.84 2.03 -19.21
N GLU A 38 5.43 0.75 -19.15
CA GLU A 38 4.05 0.32 -18.87
C GLU A 38 3.03 1.02 -19.80
N THR A 39 3.38 1.13 -21.08
CA THR A 39 2.60 1.85 -22.08
C THR A 39 1.50 1.01 -22.72
N LEU A 40 1.65 -0.32 -22.72
CA LEU A 40 0.74 -1.25 -23.40
C LEU A 40 0.18 -2.30 -22.45
N ASP A 41 -1.13 -2.23 -22.18
CA ASP A 41 -1.85 -3.28 -21.45
C ASP A 41 -2.11 -4.49 -22.36
N VAL A 42 -1.54 -5.65 -22.00
CA VAL A 42 -1.68 -6.93 -22.70
C VAL A 42 -2.55 -7.95 -21.96
N ALA A 43 -3.29 -7.53 -20.93
CA ALA A 43 -4.08 -8.44 -20.08
C ALA A 43 -5.11 -9.25 -20.86
N SER A 44 -5.83 -8.61 -21.79
CA SER A 44 -6.88 -9.29 -22.58
C SER A 44 -6.32 -10.39 -23.50
N ALA A 45 -5.05 -10.26 -23.90
CA ALA A 45 -4.39 -11.24 -24.77
C ALA A 45 -3.76 -12.41 -24.00
N ASN A 46 -3.60 -12.30 -22.67
CA ASN A 46 -2.90 -13.29 -21.84
C ASN A 46 -3.68 -13.61 -20.53
N PRO A 47 -4.96 -14.06 -20.62
CA PRO A 47 -5.80 -14.28 -19.44
C PRO A 47 -5.25 -15.32 -18.46
N GLU A 48 -4.51 -16.32 -18.95
CA GLU A 48 -3.86 -17.34 -18.15
C GLU A 48 -2.72 -16.78 -17.29
N ILE A 49 -1.95 -15.81 -17.82
CA ILE A 49 -0.89 -15.14 -17.06
C ILE A 49 -1.51 -14.27 -15.98
N VAL A 50 -2.58 -13.54 -16.32
CA VAL A 50 -3.35 -12.72 -15.37
C VAL A 50 -3.86 -13.61 -14.22
N ALA A 51 -4.49 -14.74 -14.52
CA ALA A 51 -5.01 -15.65 -13.51
C ALA A 51 -3.89 -16.19 -12.60
N ARG A 52 -2.76 -16.59 -13.18
CA ARG A 52 -1.59 -17.06 -12.40
C ARG A 52 -1.07 -16.00 -11.44
N LEU A 53 -0.87 -14.77 -11.92
CA LEU A 53 -0.37 -13.68 -11.09
C LEU A 53 -1.39 -13.25 -10.02
N GLN A 54 -2.68 -13.27 -10.34
CA GLN A 54 -3.72 -13.02 -9.34
C GLN A 54 -3.74 -14.07 -8.23
N ALA A 55 -3.48 -15.34 -8.56
CA ALA A 55 -3.38 -16.40 -7.56
C ALA A 55 -2.18 -16.17 -6.61
N GLU A 56 -1.01 -15.77 -7.14
CA GLU A 56 0.14 -15.41 -6.28
C GLU A 56 -0.14 -14.17 -5.44
N ALA A 57 -0.77 -13.14 -6.01
CA ALA A 57 -1.19 -11.97 -5.26
C ALA A 57 -2.18 -12.32 -4.14
N ALA A 58 -3.10 -13.25 -4.37
CA ALA A 58 -4.04 -13.71 -3.33
C ALA A 58 -3.31 -14.38 -2.15
N LYS A 59 -2.28 -15.20 -2.41
CA LYS A 59 -1.45 -15.77 -1.34
C LYS A 59 -0.76 -14.68 -0.52
N ALA A 60 -0.17 -13.68 -1.18
CA ALA A 60 0.49 -12.57 -0.51
C ALA A 60 -0.50 -11.75 0.35
N ARG A 61 -1.71 -11.49 -0.15
CA ARG A 61 -2.76 -10.80 0.63
C ARG A 61 -3.19 -11.61 1.85
N ALA A 62 -3.34 -12.92 1.74
CA ALA A 62 -3.67 -13.76 2.90
C ALA A 62 -2.56 -13.70 3.96
N ASP A 63 -1.30 -13.75 3.52
CA ASP A 63 -0.14 -13.74 4.40
C ASP A 63 0.03 -12.42 5.16
N LEU A 64 0.07 -11.31 4.39
CA LEU A 64 0.42 -9.98 4.87
C LEU A 64 -0.78 -9.10 5.24
N GLY A 65 -1.98 -9.47 4.78
CA GLY A 65 -3.17 -8.64 4.82
C GLY A 65 -3.27 -7.69 3.63
N ASP A 66 -4.46 -7.14 3.42
CA ASP A 66 -4.74 -6.13 2.40
C ASP A 66 -5.90 -5.24 2.84
N SER A 67 -5.59 -4.01 3.25
CA SER A 67 -6.58 -3.03 3.70
C SER A 67 -7.50 -2.55 2.57
N LEU A 68 -7.06 -2.60 1.30
CA LEU A 68 -7.87 -2.16 0.17
C LEU A 68 -9.01 -3.15 -0.10
N THR A 69 -8.75 -4.45 0.09
CA THR A 69 -9.73 -5.52 -0.11
C THR A 69 -10.32 -6.06 1.20
N GLY A 70 -9.84 -5.58 2.36
CA GLY A 70 -10.29 -5.98 3.69
C GLY A 70 -9.75 -7.34 4.15
N VAL A 71 -8.75 -7.90 3.48
CA VAL A 71 -8.16 -9.21 3.84
C VAL A 71 -7.31 -9.06 5.11
N ARG A 72 -7.60 -9.87 6.12
CA ARG A 72 -6.81 -9.90 7.36
C ARG A 72 -5.59 -10.82 7.18
N ALA A 73 -4.43 -10.33 7.62
CA ALA A 73 -3.18 -11.07 7.60
C ALA A 73 -3.22 -12.31 8.52
N THR A 74 -2.72 -13.44 8.03
CA THR A 74 -2.54 -14.66 8.83
C THR A 74 -1.20 -14.69 9.55
N HIS A 75 -0.15 -14.03 9.03
CA HIS A 75 1.19 -14.05 9.59
C HIS A 75 1.75 -12.67 9.96
N ALA A 76 0.89 -11.65 10.06
CA ALA A 76 1.30 -10.35 10.60
C ALA A 76 1.68 -10.47 12.07
N ARG A 77 2.87 -9.95 12.41
CA ARG A 77 3.34 -9.88 13.79
C ARG A 77 2.60 -8.77 14.53
N PRO A 78 2.32 -8.93 15.83
CA PRO A 78 1.81 -7.83 16.64
C PRO A 78 2.82 -6.68 16.63
N ALA A 79 2.31 -5.45 16.70
CA ALA A 79 3.16 -4.29 16.92
C ALA A 79 3.95 -4.46 18.22
N GLY A 80 5.21 -4.02 18.23
CA GLY A 80 5.99 -4.01 19.45
C GLY A 80 5.34 -3.11 20.49
N ASN A 81 5.15 -3.62 21.70
CA ASN A 81 4.72 -2.78 22.82
C ASN A 81 5.92 -1.95 23.29
N ALA A 82 5.84 -0.62 23.14
CA ALA A 82 6.83 0.30 23.71
C ALA A 82 6.82 0.31 25.25
N ALA A 83 5.71 -0.15 25.85
CA ALA A 83 5.67 -0.50 27.27
C ALA A 83 6.27 -1.90 27.44
N VAL A 84 7.60 -2.00 27.44
CA VAL A 84 8.27 -3.08 28.17
C VAL A 84 7.67 -3.05 29.57
N SER A 85 7.13 -4.19 30.02
CA SER A 85 6.67 -4.35 31.39
C SER A 85 7.85 -4.09 32.31
N VAL A 86 7.90 -2.90 32.87
CA VAL A 86 8.64 -2.65 34.08
C VAL A 86 8.15 -3.68 35.09
N GLY A 87 9.06 -4.44 35.70
CA GLY A 87 8.71 -5.46 36.69
C GLY A 87 7.77 -4.91 37.77
N PRO A 88 6.98 -5.75 38.45
CA PRO A 88 5.96 -5.30 39.39
C PRO A 88 6.60 -4.46 40.49
N GLY A 89 6.52 -3.13 40.38
CA GLY A 89 7.07 -2.21 41.38
C GLY A 89 7.49 -0.82 40.89
N GLU A 90 7.80 -0.61 39.62
CA GLU A 90 8.36 0.68 39.18
C GLU A 90 7.38 1.50 38.33
N LYS A 91 7.02 2.66 38.87
CA LYS A 91 6.06 3.59 38.28
C LYS A 91 6.73 4.35 37.13
N PRO A 92 6.07 4.49 35.96
CA PRO A 92 6.62 5.27 34.87
C PRO A 92 6.68 6.76 35.27
N GLY A 93 7.87 7.37 35.18
CA GLY A 93 8.02 8.84 35.19
C GLY A 93 8.89 9.49 36.27
N THR A 94 9.85 8.79 36.91
CA THR A 94 10.80 9.50 37.79
C THR A 94 12.04 9.92 36.99
N PRO A 95 12.36 11.23 36.87
CA PRO A 95 13.57 11.66 36.19
C PRO A 95 14.79 11.31 37.05
N LEU A 96 15.81 10.74 36.41
CA LEU A 96 17.12 10.46 37.02
C LEU A 96 17.78 11.78 37.44
N LYS A 97 18.20 11.86 38.71
CA LYS A 97 19.01 12.96 39.25
C LYS A 97 20.46 12.86 38.80
#